data_AF-A0AAE0MJN5-F1
#
_entry.id   AF-A0AAE0MJN5-F1
#
_cell.length_a   1.000
_cell.length_b   1.000
_cell.length_c   1.000
_cell.angle_alpha   90.00
_cell.angle_beta   90.00
_cell.angle_gamma   90.00
#
_symmetry.space_group_name_H-M   'P 1'
#
loop_
_entity.id
_entity.type
_entity.pdbx_description
1 polymer ?
#
loop_
_entity_poly.entity_id
_entity_poly.type
_entity_poly.pdbx_seq_one_letter_code
_entity_poly.pdbx_strand_id
1 'polypeptide(L)'
;MRLLERDDTGGVRLTEDLPNNEIPPYAILSYTWGPEEVLFRDMTDGTGKNKASYAKIRFCGDQAWRDGLKFFWVDTCCIDKSDSAELRLR
;
A
#
# COMPACT_ATOMS: atom_id res chain seq x y z
N MET A 1 1.13 4.43 11.01
CA MET A 1 0.92 3.42 9.95
C MET A 1 0.79 4.14 8.61
N ARG A 2 1.37 3.61 7.53
CA ARG A 2 1.12 4.12 6.17
C ARG A 2 0.11 3.25 5.44
N LEU A 3 -0.69 3.88 4.57
CA LEU A 3 -1.67 3.24 3.72
C LEU A 3 -1.43 3.64 2.26
N LEU A 4 -2.02 2.89 1.33
CA LEU A 4 -2.17 3.29 -0.05
C LEU A 4 -3.54 3.97 -0.22
N GLU A 5 -3.54 5.17 -0.79
CA GLU A 5 -4.73 5.91 -1.16
C GLU A 5 -4.96 5.77 -2.66
N ARG A 6 -6.18 5.42 -3.05
CA ARG A 6 -6.62 5.48 -4.44
C ARG A 6 -7.42 6.76 -4.69
N ASP A 7 -7.07 7.49 -5.74
CA ASP A 7 -7.82 8.66 -6.21
C ASP A 7 -8.95 8.27 -7.19
N ASP A 8 -9.78 9.24 -7.59
CA ASP A 8 -10.93 9.02 -8.47
C ASP A 8 -10.53 8.59 -9.89
N THR A 9 -9.29 8.90 -10.32
CA THR A 9 -8.71 8.46 -11.60
C THR A 9 -8.10 7.05 -11.49
N GLY A 10 -8.11 6.47 -10.29
CA GLY A 10 -7.47 5.22 -9.95
C GLY A 10 -5.98 5.33 -9.66
N GLY A 11 -5.39 6.53 -9.68
CA GLY A 11 -4.03 6.76 -9.23
C GLY A 11 -3.84 6.25 -7.80
N VAL A 12 -2.69 5.65 -7.53
CA VAL A 12 -2.36 5.10 -6.21
C VAL A 12 -1.12 5.81 -5.67
N ARG A 13 -1.18 6.28 -4.42
CA ARG A 13 -0.06 6.91 -3.71
C ARG A 13 0.03 6.41 -2.28
N LEU A 14 1.23 6.48 -1.71
CA LEU A 14 1.46 6.20 -0.30
C LEU A 14 1.09 7.42 0.55
N THR A 15 0.44 7.21 1.68
CA THR A 15 0.20 8.28 2.67
C THR A 15 1.47 8.59 3.46
N GLU A 16 1.46 9.70 4.18
CA GLU A 16 2.38 9.91 5.31
C GLU A 16 2.14 8.88 6.43
N ASP A 17 3.00 8.86 7.44
CA ASP A 17 2.82 8.00 8.61
C ASP A 17 1.66 8.50 9.48
N LEU A 18 0.53 7.79 9.43
CA LEU A 18 -0.69 8.15 10.14
C LEU A 18 -0.59 7.73 11.62
N PRO A 19 -0.96 8.61 12.58
CA PRO A 19 -1.03 8.24 13.98
C PRO A 19 -2.21 7.27 14.24
N ASN A 20 -2.10 6.45 15.28
CA ASN A 20 -3.06 5.36 15.54
C ASN A 20 -4.52 5.82 15.70
N ASN A 21 -4.75 7.04 16.17
CA ASN A 21 -6.08 7.63 16.36
C ASN A 21 -6.68 8.22 15.07
N GLU A 22 -5.93 8.25 13.96
CA GLU A 22 -6.34 8.84 12.69
C GLU A 22 -6.33 7.83 11.53
N ILE A 23 -6.23 6.53 11.83
CA ILE A 23 -6.26 5.48 10.80
C ILE A 23 -7.69 5.38 10.24
N PRO A 24 -7.92 5.74 8.96
CA PRO A 24 -9.24 5.66 8.35
C PRO A 24 -9.61 4.19 8.05
N PRO A 25 -10.89 3.88 7.74
CA PRO A 25 -11.26 2.56 7.23
C PRO A 25 -10.44 2.18 5.98
N TYR A 26 -9.90 0.96 5.97
CA TYR A 26 -9.04 0.48 4.90
C TYR A 26 -9.23 -1.02 4.64
N ALA A 27 -8.98 -1.43 3.39
CA ALA A 27 -8.90 -2.84 3.01
C ALA A 27 -7.49 -3.38 3.21
N ILE A 28 -7.35 -4.69 3.43
CA ILE A 28 -6.03 -5.35 3.49
C ILE A 28 -5.90 -6.29 2.31
N LEU A 29 -4.82 -6.16 1.54
CA LEU A 29 -4.46 -7.15 0.55
C LEU A 29 -3.72 -8.31 1.23
N SER A 30 -4.41 -9.43 1.43
CA SER A 30 -3.77 -10.69 1.81
C SER A 30 -3.52 -11.50 0.54
N TYR A 31 -2.27 -11.61 0.09
CA TYR A 31 -1.90 -12.36 -1.11
C TYR A 31 -0.61 -13.15 -0.92
N THR A 32 -0.36 -14.10 -1.83
CA THR A 32 0.89 -14.86 -1.87
C THR A 32 1.98 -14.11 -2.65
N TRP A 33 3.16 -13.98 -2.06
CA TRP A 33 4.36 -13.45 -2.68
C TRP A 33 4.61 -14.03 -4.07
N GLY A 34 5.04 -13.16 -4.99
CA GLY A 34 5.41 -13.50 -6.35
C GLY A 34 6.63 -12.71 -6.80
N PRO A 35 6.98 -12.79 -8.09
CA PRO A 35 8.12 -12.07 -8.64
C PRO A 35 7.88 -10.56 -8.64
N GLU A 36 8.98 -9.82 -8.48
CA GLU A 36 9.03 -8.35 -8.59
C GLU A 36 8.03 -7.62 -7.70
N GLU A 37 7.94 -7.98 -6.41
CA GLU A 37 7.07 -7.26 -5.48
C GLU A 37 7.39 -5.77 -5.42
N VAL A 38 6.33 -4.94 -5.43
CA VAL A 38 6.43 -3.50 -5.19
C VAL A 38 6.79 -3.29 -3.73
N LEU A 39 7.90 -2.62 -3.48
CA LEU A 39 8.40 -2.30 -2.16
C LEU A 39 8.06 -0.87 -1.80
N PHE A 40 8.25 -0.52 -0.53
CA PHE A 40 8.05 0.84 -0.03
C PHE A 40 8.80 1.86 -0.89
N ARG A 41 10.08 1.57 -1.17
CA ARG A 41 10.94 2.44 -1.98
C ARG A 41 10.45 2.62 -3.42
N ASP A 42 9.81 1.61 -4.01
CA ASP A 42 9.27 1.75 -5.36
C ASP A 42 8.06 2.70 -5.40
N MET A 43 7.33 2.81 -4.28
CA MET A 43 6.23 3.76 -4.14
C MET A 43 6.76 5.18 -3.92
N THR A 44 7.83 5.35 -3.12
CA THR A 44 8.44 6.68 -2.89
C THR A 44 9.16 7.21 -4.12
N ASP A 45 9.86 6.32 -4.85
CA ASP A 45 10.67 6.68 -6.02
C ASP A 45 9.82 6.70 -7.31
N GLY A 46 8.55 6.32 -7.23
CA GLY A 46 7.61 6.29 -8.36
C GLY A 46 7.88 5.18 -9.39
N THR A 47 8.77 4.24 -9.09
CA THR A 47 9.16 3.13 -9.99
C THR A 47 8.23 1.94 -9.91
N GLY A 48 7.33 1.89 -8.92
CA GLY A 48 6.44 0.75 -8.68
C GLY A 48 5.57 0.36 -9.87
N LYS A 49 5.17 1.33 -10.70
CA LYS A 49 4.35 1.09 -11.91
C LYS A 49 5.02 0.21 -12.96
N ASN A 50 6.35 0.08 -12.91
CA ASN A 50 7.12 -0.72 -13.86
C ASN A 50 7.24 -2.19 -13.45
N LYS A 51 6.79 -2.55 -12.23
CA LYS A 51 6.89 -3.91 -11.70
C LYS A 51 5.65 -4.73 -12.02
N ALA A 52 5.82 -6.00 -12.36
CA ALA A 52 4.72 -6.91 -12.68
C ALA A 52 3.68 -7.02 -11.53
N SER A 53 4.14 -6.98 -10.28
CA SER A 53 3.26 -7.06 -9.10
C SER A 53 2.40 -5.81 -8.88
N TYR A 54 2.64 -4.69 -9.57
CA TYR A 54 1.81 -3.48 -9.45
C TYR A 54 0.35 -3.74 -9.83
N ALA A 55 0.10 -4.72 -10.71
CA ALA A 55 -1.25 -5.18 -11.04
C ALA A 55 -2.04 -5.63 -9.79
N LYS A 56 -1.37 -6.24 -8.80
CA LYS A 56 -1.98 -6.67 -7.53
C LYS A 56 -2.40 -5.47 -6.67
N ILE A 57 -1.55 -4.45 -6.60
CA ILE A 57 -1.85 -3.17 -5.92
C ILE A 57 -3.07 -2.51 -6.57
N ARG A 58 -3.08 -2.42 -7.90
CA ARG A 58 -4.20 -1.87 -8.67
C ARG A 58 -5.49 -2.63 -8.42
N PHE A 59 -5.44 -3.95 -8.49
CA PHE A 59 -6.58 -4.81 -8.21
C PHE A 59 -7.15 -4.57 -6.81
N CYS A 60 -6.28 -4.52 -5.79
CA CYS A 60 -6.71 -4.26 -4.42
C CYS A 60 -7.36 -2.87 -4.28
N GLY A 61 -6.71 -1.83 -4.81
CA GLY A 61 -7.26 -0.47 -4.76
C GLY A 61 -8.59 -0.36 -5.49
N ASP A 62 -8.75 -0.98 -6.65
CA ASP A 62 -10.01 -0.99 -7.40
C ASP A 62 -11.10 -1.77 -6.67
N GLN A 63 -10.75 -2.85 -5.96
CA GLN A 63 -11.70 -3.60 -5.13
C GLN A 63 -12.12 -2.79 -3.89
N ALA A 64 -11.15 -2.24 -3.14
CA ALA A 64 -11.42 -1.37 -2.00
C ALA A 64 -12.34 -0.21 -2.39
N TRP A 65 -12.09 0.43 -3.53
CA TRP A 65 -12.93 1.50 -4.05
C TRP A 65 -14.38 1.07 -4.33
N ARG A 66 -14.58 -0.11 -4.93
CA ARG A 66 -15.92 -0.68 -5.16
C ARG A 66 -16.65 -0.96 -3.84
N ASP A 67 -15.89 -1.29 -2.80
CA ASP A 67 -16.41 -1.54 -1.45
C ASP A 67 -16.58 -0.24 -0.62
N GLY A 68 -16.39 0.94 -1.23
CA GLY A 68 -16.56 2.24 -0.58
C GLY A 68 -15.36 2.67 0.28
N LEU A 69 -14.21 2.01 0.13
CA LEU A 69 -12.98 2.29 0.86
C LEU A 69 -12.00 3.03 -0.04
N LYS A 70 -11.50 4.17 0.45
CA LYS A 70 -10.46 4.96 -0.25
C LYS A 70 -9.05 4.42 -0.03
N PHE A 71 -8.85 3.76 1.10
CA PHE A 71 -7.54 3.32 1.57
C PHE A 71 -7.43 1.81 1.58
N PHE A 72 -6.22 1.32 1.36
CA PHE A 72 -5.88 -0.08 1.50
C PHE A 72 -4.44 -0.26 1.94
N TRP A 73 -4.10 -1.46 2.43
CA TRP A 73 -2.80 -1.77 2.99
C TRP A 73 -2.20 -3.01 2.32
N VAL A 74 -0.89 -2.94 2.06
CA VAL A 74 -0.08 -4.01 1.47
C VAL A 74 1.25 -4.07 2.20
N ASP A 75 1.57 -5.22 2.79
CA ASP A 75 2.74 -5.43 3.64
C ASP A 75 4.08 -5.13 2.96
N THR A 76 4.18 -5.37 1.66
CA THR A 76 5.40 -5.17 0.88
C THR A 76 5.77 -3.71 0.69
N CYS A 77 4.80 -2.80 0.60
CA CYS A 77 5.04 -1.39 0.30
C CYS A 77 4.48 -0.37 1.28
N CYS A 78 3.69 -0.78 2.28
CA CYS A 78 3.24 0.10 3.36
C CYS A 78 4.18 0.12 4.58
N ILE A 79 5.12 -0.83 4.66
CA ILE A 79 6.16 -0.89 5.70
C ILE A 79 7.51 -0.60 5.05
N ASP A 80 8.26 0.35 5.60
CA ASP A 80 9.67 0.48 5.28
C ASP A 80 10.47 -0.60 6.02
N LYS A 81 10.77 -1.68 5.31
CA LYS A 81 11.55 -2.80 5.86
C LYS A 81 13.02 -2.45 6.12
N SER A 82 13.51 -1.30 5.65
CA SER A 82 14.84 -0.81 6.00
C SER A 82 14.86 -0.15 7.39
N ASP A 83 13.70 0.29 7.88
CA ASP A 83 13.55 0.77 9.24
C ASP A 83 13.23 -0.38 10.21
N SER A 84 14.25 -0.79 10.96
CA SER A 84 14.12 -1.81 12.00
C SER A 84 13.10 -1.47 13.10
N ALA A 85 12.74 -0.20 13.28
CA ALA A 85 11.74 0.23 14.24
C ALA A 85 10.30 -0.12 13.78
N GLU A 86 10.05 -0.19 12.46
CA GLU A 86 8.74 -0.55 11.91
C GLU A 86 8.48 -2.06 11.95
N LEU A 87 9.54 -2.88 12.02
CA LEU A 87 9.46 -4.33 12.14
C LEU A 87 9.26 -4.82 13.58
N ARG A 88 9.45 -3.93 14.57
CA ARG A 88 9.13 -4.23 15.97
C ARG A 88 7.65 -3.95 16.19
N LEU A 89 6.93 -4.93 16.74
CA LEU A 89 5.59 -4.75 17.28
C LEU A 89 5.60 -3.53 18.22
N ARG A 90 4.95 -2.44 17.79
CA ARG A 90 4.62 -1.30 18.66
C ARG A 90 3.44 -1.67 19.55
#